data_AF-A0A821MC79-F1
#
_entry.id   AF-A0A821MC79-F1
#
_cell.length_a   1.000
_cell.length_b   1.000
_cell.length_c   1.000
_cell.angle_alpha   90.00
_cell.angle_beta   90.00
_cell.angle_gamma   90.00
#
_symmetry.space_group_name_H-M   'P 1'
#
loop_
_entity.id
_entity.type
_entity.pdbx_description
1 polymer ?
#
loop_
_entity_poly.entity_id
_entity_poly.type
_entity_poly.pdbx_seq_one_letter_code
_entity_poly.pdbx_strand_id
1 'polypeptide(L)'
;MILISTIALAIESLPQYINGDQLVCYYSSANASNGTNETAQVSNESENICTNYLTSPFFIIQTICVAFFTVELILRIISAPSFVDFVKNIMNWIDIAAVVPYYVALGVYLADRLTSINSTTSIGLRLLRILRFTRVLKFYRVFKNIKSLRALGATIRESLPDFFIMINILTLLSFVFGAAAYFAENDANGQAFDSILKAT
;
A
#
# COMPACT_ATOMS: atom_id res chain seq x y z
N MET A 1 -9.02 0.52 18.81
CA MET A 1 -8.76 1.51 17.74
C MET A 1 -8.14 0.87 16.50
N ILE A 2 -6.94 0.29 16.57
CA ILE A 2 -6.31 -0.32 15.39
C ILE A 2 -7.16 -1.46 14.80
N LEU A 3 -7.68 -2.36 15.65
CA LEU A 3 -8.55 -3.46 15.21
C LEU A 3 -9.87 -2.99 14.56
N ILE A 4 -10.44 -1.90 15.09
CA ILE A 4 -11.67 -1.29 14.58
C ILE A 4 -11.39 -0.62 13.23
N SER A 5 -10.26 0.10 13.11
CA SER A 5 -9.82 0.67 11.83
C SER A 5 -9.50 -0.41 10.79
N THR A 6 -8.97 -1.57 11.20
CA THR A 6 -8.68 -2.68 10.27
C THR A 6 -9.94 -3.41 9.82
N ILE A 7 -10.93 -3.58 10.69
CA ILE A 7 -12.22 -4.17 10.33
C ILE A 7 -12.99 -3.21 9.41
N ALA A 8 -13.02 -1.92 9.74
CA ALA A 8 -13.59 -0.89 8.87
C ALA A 8 -12.90 -0.86 7.49
N LEU A 9 -11.57 -1.06 7.45
CA LEU A 9 -10.81 -1.15 6.19
C LEU A 9 -11.14 -2.40 5.38
N ALA A 10 -11.28 -3.55 6.04
CA ALA A 10 -11.59 -4.81 5.38
C ALA A 10 -12.96 -4.70 4.69
N ILE A 11 -13.91 -4.04 5.35
CA ILE A 11 -15.23 -3.72 4.81
C ILE A 11 -15.11 -2.73 3.63
N GLU A 12 -14.29 -1.68 3.75
CA GLU A 12 -14.03 -0.71 2.66
C GLU A 12 -13.34 -1.36 1.44
N SER A 13 -12.59 -2.43 1.65
CA SER A 13 -11.87 -3.16 0.60
C SER A 13 -12.76 -4.13 -0.21
N LEU A 14 -14.01 -4.33 0.21
CA LEU A 14 -14.95 -5.16 -0.54
C LEU A 14 -15.30 -4.50 -1.88
N PRO A 15 -15.34 -5.27 -2.98
CA PRO A 15 -15.62 -4.74 -4.31
C PRO A 15 -16.99 -4.06 -4.42
N GLN A 16 -17.91 -4.37 -3.50
CA GLN A 16 -19.24 -3.76 -3.41
C GLN A 16 -19.20 -2.29 -2.95
N TYR A 17 -18.14 -1.84 -2.27
CA TYR A 17 -18.00 -0.46 -1.77
C TYR A 17 -17.02 0.39 -2.61
N ILE A 18 -16.01 -0.24 -3.22
CA ILE A 18 -14.95 0.45 -3.99
C ILE A 18 -15.46 1.05 -5.31
N ASN A 19 -16.42 0.39 -5.97
CA ASN A 19 -16.71 0.64 -7.38
C ASN A 19 -17.62 1.86 -7.63
N GLY A 20 -18.34 2.37 -6.64
CA GLY A 20 -19.25 3.51 -6.80
C GLY A 20 -18.52 4.86 -6.76
N ASP A 21 -17.82 5.16 -5.67
CA ASP A 21 -17.42 6.54 -5.37
C ASP A 21 -16.09 6.97 -6.04
N GLN A 22 -15.15 6.04 -6.25
CA GLN A 22 -13.87 6.35 -6.90
C GLN A 22 -14.00 6.57 -8.41
N LEU A 23 -14.93 5.87 -9.07
CA LEU A 23 -15.16 5.98 -10.50
C LEU A 23 -15.84 7.32 -10.84
N VAL A 24 -16.72 7.80 -9.96
CA VAL A 24 -17.46 9.06 -10.14
C VAL A 24 -16.57 10.29 -9.98
N CYS A 25 -15.69 10.33 -8.97
CA CYS A 25 -14.73 11.43 -8.81
C CYS A 25 -13.70 11.51 -9.97
N TYR A 26 -13.36 10.37 -10.60
CA TYR A 26 -12.50 10.35 -11.80
C TYR A 26 -13.22 10.91 -13.04
N TYR A 27 -14.47 10.48 -13.28
CA TYR A 27 -15.25 10.89 -14.46
C TYR A 27 -15.62 12.37 -14.44
N SER A 28 -15.92 12.94 -13.27
CA SER A 28 -16.28 14.36 -13.16
C SER A 28 -15.14 15.30 -13.54
N SER A 29 -13.92 14.99 -13.10
CA SER A 29 -12.74 15.80 -13.46
C SER A 29 -12.38 15.72 -14.94
N ALA A 30 -12.68 14.59 -15.60
CA ALA A 30 -12.49 14.46 -17.04
C ALA A 30 -13.47 15.33 -17.84
N ASN A 31 -14.73 15.44 -17.39
CA ASN A 31 -15.75 16.25 -18.05
C ASN A 31 -15.62 17.76 -17.77
N ALA A 32 -15.03 18.19 -16.65
CA ALA A 32 -14.73 19.60 -16.40
C ALA A 32 -13.72 20.22 -17.41
N SER A 33 -13.02 19.37 -18.17
CA SER A 33 -12.02 19.77 -19.15
C SER A 33 -12.59 20.09 -20.55
N ASN A 34 -13.82 19.63 -20.85
CA ASN A 34 -14.50 19.88 -22.12
C ASN A 34 -15.78 20.68 -21.87
N GLY A 35 -15.63 22.00 -21.79
CA GLY A 35 -16.76 22.91 -21.68
C GLY A 35 -17.61 22.93 -22.95
N THR A 36 -18.84 22.43 -22.85
CA THR A 36 -19.99 22.88 -23.63
C THR A 36 -21.17 23.09 -22.69
N ASN A 37 -21.91 24.19 -22.88
CA ASN A 37 -22.78 24.87 -21.93
C ASN A 37 -24.09 24.13 -21.54
N GLU A 38 -24.02 22.86 -21.12
CA GLU A 38 -25.18 22.10 -20.60
C GLU A 38 -24.94 21.48 -19.20
N THR A 39 -23.87 21.84 -18.50
CA THR A 39 -23.40 21.12 -17.30
C THR A 39 -23.52 21.91 -15.99
N ALA A 40 -24.66 22.54 -15.70
CA ALA A 40 -24.89 23.21 -14.40
C ALA A 40 -25.40 22.27 -13.29
N GLN A 41 -25.94 21.09 -13.64
CA GLN A 41 -26.40 20.09 -12.65
C GLN A 41 -25.33 19.03 -12.32
N VAL A 42 -24.51 18.65 -13.31
CA VAL A 42 -23.53 17.55 -13.16
C VAL A 42 -22.30 17.96 -12.35
N SER A 43 -21.92 19.25 -12.37
CA SER A 43 -20.83 19.81 -11.55
C SER A 43 -21.17 19.79 -10.06
N ASN A 44 -22.38 20.20 -9.69
CA ASN A 44 -22.85 20.23 -8.30
C ASN A 44 -22.91 18.82 -7.69
N GLU A 45 -23.42 17.83 -8.44
CA GLU A 45 -23.57 16.46 -7.95
C GLU A 45 -22.20 15.78 -7.73
N SER A 46 -21.23 16.07 -8.59
CA SER A 46 -19.88 15.49 -8.48
C SER A 46 -19.03 16.12 -7.37
N GLU A 47 -19.14 17.44 -7.18
CA GLU A 47 -18.50 18.14 -6.06
C GLU A 47 -19.11 17.66 -4.72
N ASN A 48 -20.42 17.38 -4.72
CA ASN A 48 -21.12 16.76 -3.60
C ASN A 48 -20.65 15.32 -3.32
N ILE A 49 -20.35 14.50 -4.32
CA ILE A 49 -19.91 13.11 -4.10
C ILE A 49 -18.49 13.04 -3.52
N CYS A 50 -17.55 13.85 -4.00
CA CYS A 50 -16.20 13.86 -3.42
C CYS A 50 -16.16 14.52 -2.03
N THR A 51 -17.03 15.50 -1.75
CA THR A 51 -17.21 16.04 -0.39
C THR A 51 -17.93 15.07 0.55
N ASN A 52 -18.83 14.22 0.04
CA ASN A 52 -19.42 13.11 0.79
C ASN A 52 -18.37 12.04 1.16
N TYR A 53 -17.39 11.75 0.30
CA TYR A 53 -16.28 10.86 0.65
C TYR A 53 -15.43 11.41 1.81
N LEU A 54 -15.13 12.72 1.77
CA LEU A 54 -14.42 13.44 2.84
C LEU A 54 -15.24 13.54 4.15
N THR A 55 -16.57 13.49 4.06
CA THR A 55 -17.49 13.50 5.21
C THR A 55 -17.91 12.09 5.63
N SER A 56 -17.44 11.06 4.91
CA SER A 56 -17.83 9.68 5.19
C SER A 56 -17.37 9.29 6.60
N PRO A 57 -18.17 8.49 7.33
CA PRO A 57 -17.80 8.01 8.67
C PRO A 57 -16.44 7.28 8.64
N PHE A 58 -16.10 6.64 7.52
CA PHE A 58 -14.81 5.98 7.31
C PHE A 58 -13.63 6.96 7.28
N PHE A 59 -13.75 8.08 6.54
CA PHE A 59 -12.72 9.11 6.49
C PHE A 59 -12.52 9.78 7.86
N ILE A 60 -13.63 10.01 8.60
CA ILE A 60 -13.59 10.59 9.95
C ILE A 60 -12.86 9.66 10.92
N ILE A 61 -13.24 8.37 10.95
CA ILE A 61 -12.58 7.36 11.79
C ILE A 61 -11.09 7.24 11.45
N GLN A 62 -10.77 7.27 10.16
CA GLN A 62 -9.39 7.22 9.71
C GLN A 62 -8.60 8.46 10.14
N THR A 63 -9.18 9.64 10.02
CA THR A 63 -8.57 10.92 10.41
C THR A 63 -8.30 10.95 11.91
N ILE A 64 -9.27 10.54 12.73
CA ILE A 64 -9.11 10.43 14.19
C ILE A 64 -8.00 9.43 14.54
N CYS A 65 -7.96 8.28 13.84
CA CYS A 65 -6.95 7.25 14.04
C CYS A 65 -5.53 7.76 13.69
N VAL A 66 -5.38 8.47 12.57
CA VAL A 66 -4.11 9.10 12.18
C VAL A 66 -3.73 10.17 13.20
N ALA A 67 -4.65 11.05 13.60
CA ALA A 67 -4.38 12.09 14.59
C ALA A 67 -3.87 11.52 15.92
N PHE A 68 -4.50 10.46 16.43
CA PHE A 68 -4.03 9.77 17.63
C PHE A 68 -2.62 9.19 17.46
N PHE A 69 -2.33 8.57 16.32
CA PHE A 69 -0.98 8.08 16.03
C PHE A 69 0.06 9.19 15.91
N THR A 70 -0.32 10.34 15.34
CA THR A 70 0.56 11.50 15.27
C THR A 70 0.87 12.02 16.67
N VAL A 71 -0.13 12.12 17.55
CA VAL A 71 0.07 12.52 18.96
C VAL A 71 1.00 11.55 19.68
N GLU A 72 0.78 10.25 19.55
CA GLU A 72 1.65 9.24 20.16
C GLU A 72 3.08 9.31 19.62
N LEU A 73 3.25 9.54 18.31
CA LEU A 73 4.55 9.73 17.67
C LEU A 73 5.26 10.97 18.22
N ILE A 74 4.56 12.10 18.35
CA ILE A 74 5.10 13.35 18.89
C ILE A 74 5.51 13.16 20.36
N LEU A 75 4.66 12.56 21.19
CA LEU A 75 4.98 12.29 22.60
C LEU A 75 6.21 11.37 22.74
N ARG A 76 6.40 10.43 21.81
CA ARG A 76 7.57 9.56 21.80
C ARG A 76 8.84 10.28 21.33
N ILE A 77 8.73 11.22 20.40
CA ILE A 77 9.86 12.09 20.00
C ILE A 77 10.29 12.97 21.17
N ILE A 78 9.32 13.57 21.88
CA ILE A 78 9.59 14.48 23.01
C ILE A 78 10.18 13.73 24.22
N SER A 79 9.73 12.50 24.47
CA SER A 79 10.25 11.67 25.57
C SER A 79 11.56 10.95 25.24
N ALA A 80 11.99 10.95 23.97
CA ALA A 80 13.26 10.35 23.59
C ALA A 80 14.43 11.25 24.02
N PRO A 81 15.43 10.72 24.74
CA PRO A 81 16.59 11.50 25.21
C PRO A 81 17.49 11.94 24.05
N SER A 82 17.42 11.28 22.88
CA SER A 82 18.16 11.65 21.68
C SER A 82 17.36 11.32 20.40
N PHE A 83 17.37 12.24 19.43
CA PHE A 83 16.72 12.03 18.13
C PHE A 83 17.42 10.95 17.29
N VAL A 84 18.74 10.78 17.48
CA VAL A 84 19.54 9.81 16.71
C VAL A 84 19.20 8.37 17.12
N ASP A 85 19.02 8.11 18.41
CA ASP A 85 18.61 6.78 18.87
C ASP A 85 17.15 6.48 18.50
N PHE A 86 16.31 7.51 18.46
CA PHE A 86 14.95 7.42 17.95
C PHE A 86 14.91 6.99 16.46
N VAL A 87 15.80 7.54 15.62
CA VAL A 87 15.89 7.19 14.19
C VAL A 87 16.59 5.84 13.96
N LYS A 88 17.47 5.37 14.85
CA LYS A 88 18.07 4.02 14.74
C LYS A 88 17.07 2.88 15.00
N ASN A 89 15.98 3.16 15.72
CA ASN A 89 14.99 2.14 16.06
C ASN A 89 14.05 1.86 14.87
N ILE A 90 14.19 0.70 14.22
CA ILE A 90 13.34 0.25 13.09
C ILE A 90 11.84 0.32 13.42
N MET A 91 11.49 0.06 14.67
CA MET A 91 10.13 0.07 15.20
C MET A 91 9.43 1.42 15.10
N ASN A 92 10.24 2.45 15.01
CA ASN A 92 9.85 3.82 15.09
C ASN A 92 9.71 4.41 13.67
N TRP A 93 10.53 3.91 12.73
CA TRP A 93 10.31 4.07 11.28
C TRP A 93 8.96 3.55 10.83
N ILE A 94 8.49 2.43 11.39
CA ILE A 94 7.18 1.87 11.08
C ILE A 94 6.06 2.80 11.54
N ASP A 95 6.20 3.43 12.71
CA ASP A 95 5.23 4.38 13.23
C ASP A 95 5.18 5.66 12.38
N ILE A 96 6.33 6.13 11.89
CA ILE A 96 6.42 7.24 10.93
C ILE A 96 5.78 6.85 9.58
N ALA A 97 6.14 5.69 9.03
CA ALA A 97 5.62 5.20 7.76
C ALA A 97 4.09 4.98 7.78
N ALA A 98 3.52 4.73 8.95
CA ALA A 98 2.07 4.60 9.14
C ALA A 98 1.31 5.95 9.10
N VAL A 99 2.01 7.07 9.32
CA VAL A 99 1.42 8.41 9.47
C VAL A 99 1.70 9.30 8.26
N VAL A 100 2.93 9.25 7.72
CA VAL A 100 3.40 10.05 6.57
C VAL A 100 2.46 10.06 5.35
N PRO A 101 1.89 8.92 4.90
CA PRO A 101 1.09 8.87 3.67
C PRO A 101 -0.12 9.80 3.71
N TYR A 102 -0.78 9.92 4.88
CA TYR A 102 -1.94 10.78 5.07
C TYR A 102 -1.58 12.26 4.90
N TYR A 103 -0.47 12.68 5.50
CA TYR A 103 0.00 14.07 5.39
C TYR A 103 0.51 14.40 3.99
N VAL A 104 1.14 13.45 3.30
CA VAL A 104 1.54 13.62 1.89
C VAL A 104 0.30 13.81 1.01
N ALA A 105 -0.74 12.99 1.17
CA ALA A 105 -1.97 13.12 0.41
C ALA A 105 -2.70 14.44 0.71
N LEU A 106 -2.74 14.85 1.99
CA LEU A 106 -3.31 16.14 2.40
C LEU A 106 -2.52 17.32 1.80
N GLY A 107 -1.19 17.25 1.80
CA GLY A 107 -0.32 18.27 1.22
C GLY A 107 -0.52 18.42 -0.29
N VAL A 108 -0.64 17.31 -1.01
CA VAL A 108 -0.94 17.32 -2.46
C VAL A 108 -2.32 17.90 -2.73
N TYR A 109 -3.33 17.52 -1.93
CA TYR A 109 -4.69 18.08 -2.05
C TYR A 109 -4.73 19.60 -1.83
N LEU A 110 -4.02 20.10 -0.81
CA LEU A 110 -3.94 21.52 -0.52
C LEU A 110 -3.15 22.29 -1.58
N ALA A 111 -2.05 21.71 -2.09
CA ALA A 111 -1.25 22.31 -3.16
C ALA A 111 -2.06 22.43 -4.47
N ASP A 112 -2.87 21.43 -4.78
CA ASP A 112 -3.72 21.41 -5.97
C ASP A 112 -4.77 22.52 -5.95
N ARG A 113 -5.44 22.70 -4.79
CA ARG A 113 -6.38 23.81 -4.54
C ARG A 113 -5.77 25.20 -4.74
N LEU A 114 -4.47 25.34 -4.47
CA LEU A 114 -3.76 26.61 -4.58
C LEU A 114 -3.21 26.89 -5.98
N THR A 115 -2.98 25.87 -6.81
CA THR A 115 -2.28 26.02 -8.09
C THR A 115 -3.12 25.79 -9.34
N SER A 116 -4.40 25.39 -9.24
CA SER A 116 -5.30 25.25 -10.40
C SER A 116 -4.72 24.40 -11.54
N ILE A 117 -3.87 23.42 -11.21
CA ILE A 117 -3.22 22.57 -12.21
C ILE A 117 -4.15 21.40 -12.49
N ASN A 118 -4.96 21.51 -13.55
CA ASN A 118 -5.95 20.52 -13.99
C ASN A 118 -5.43 19.09 -14.30
N SER A 119 -4.14 18.79 -14.12
CA SER A 119 -3.53 17.48 -14.38
C SER A 119 -3.33 16.59 -13.13
N THR A 120 -3.64 17.10 -11.94
CA THR A 120 -3.37 16.49 -10.62
C THR A 120 -4.40 15.46 -10.18
N THR A 121 -5.61 15.43 -10.75
CA THR A 121 -6.64 14.45 -10.36
C THR A 121 -6.19 13.00 -10.58
N SER A 122 -5.40 12.75 -11.64
CA SER A 122 -4.78 11.45 -11.90
C SER A 122 -3.78 11.03 -10.81
N ILE A 123 -3.10 12.01 -10.20
CA ILE A 123 -2.14 11.83 -9.10
C ILE A 123 -2.90 11.56 -7.80
N GLY A 124 -4.02 12.25 -7.55
CA GLY A 124 -4.88 12.05 -6.38
C GLY A 124 -5.42 10.62 -6.26
N LEU A 125 -5.88 10.02 -7.37
CA LEU A 125 -6.35 8.63 -7.39
C LEU A 125 -5.21 7.61 -7.17
N ARG A 126 -4.02 7.90 -7.71
CA ARG A 126 -2.81 7.11 -7.45
C ARG A 126 -2.46 7.16 -5.97
N LEU A 127 -2.51 8.35 -5.37
CA LEU A 127 -2.26 8.57 -3.95
C LEU A 127 -3.31 7.90 -3.06
N LEU A 128 -4.60 7.89 -3.41
CA LEU A 128 -5.64 7.15 -2.68
C LEU A 128 -5.39 5.64 -2.70
N ARG A 129 -4.88 5.09 -3.80
CA ARG A 129 -4.47 3.68 -3.90
C ARG A 129 -3.25 3.39 -3.01
N ILE A 130 -2.25 4.26 -3.04
CA ILE A 130 -1.07 4.18 -2.17
C ILE A 130 -1.43 4.31 -0.69
N LEU A 131 -2.38 5.19 -0.34
CA LEU A 131 -2.94 5.37 1.00
C LEU A 131 -3.59 4.09 1.55
N ARG A 132 -4.05 3.16 0.71
CA ARG A 132 -4.56 1.85 1.15
C ARG A 132 -3.42 0.86 1.40
N PHE A 133 -2.41 0.80 0.53
CA PHE A 133 -1.22 -0.05 0.72
C PHE A 133 -0.42 0.33 1.96
N THR A 134 -0.24 1.62 2.22
CA THR A 134 0.50 2.08 3.39
C THR A 134 -0.24 1.79 4.70
N ARG A 135 -1.56 1.57 4.66
CA ARG A 135 -2.31 1.09 5.83
C ARG A 135 -2.04 -0.39 6.13
N VAL A 136 -1.57 -1.20 5.18
CA VAL A 136 -1.10 -2.58 5.43
C VAL A 136 0.08 -2.57 6.42
N LEU A 137 0.92 -1.54 6.37
CA LEU A 137 2.03 -1.35 7.33
C LEU A 137 1.54 -1.15 8.77
N LYS A 138 0.32 -0.64 8.98
CA LYS A 138 -0.27 -0.53 10.34
C LYS A 138 -0.58 -1.91 10.95
N PHE A 139 -0.83 -2.93 10.13
CA PHE A 139 -0.98 -4.30 10.63
C PHE A 139 0.33 -4.83 11.22
N TYR A 140 1.49 -4.47 10.66
CA TYR A 140 2.79 -4.83 11.25
C TYR A 140 2.94 -4.34 12.69
N ARG A 141 2.43 -3.15 13.01
CA ARG A 141 2.39 -2.63 14.38
C ARG A 141 1.53 -3.48 15.31
N VAL A 142 0.37 -3.97 14.84
CA VAL A 142 -0.49 -4.90 15.59
C VAL A 142 0.22 -6.23 15.79
N PHE A 143 0.78 -6.78 14.72
CA PHE A 143 1.48 -8.06 14.72
C PHE A 143 2.66 -8.09 15.70
N LYS A 144 3.39 -6.99 15.82
CA LYS A 144 4.53 -6.85 16.75
C LYS A 144 4.10 -6.76 18.24
N ASN A 145 2.91 -6.23 18.51
CA ASN A 145 2.37 -6.14 19.86
C ASN A 145 1.89 -7.50 20.38
N ILE A 146 1.67 -8.47 19.49
CA ILE A 146 1.24 -9.83 19.82
C ILE A 146 2.48 -10.69 20.13
N LYS A 147 2.61 -11.14 21.38
CA LYS A 147 3.75 -11.97 21.85
C LYS A 147 3.90 -13.26 21.03
N SER A 148 2.80 -13.91 20.68
CA SER A 148 2.79 -15.16 19.90
C SER A 148 3.35 -14.99 18.50
N LEU A 149 3.11 -13.85 17.86
CA LEU A 149 3.67 -13.56 16.54
C LEU A 149 5.16 -13.24 16.59
N ARG A 150 5.62 -12.63 17.69
CA ARG A 150 7.05 -12.42 17.92
C ARG A 150 7.77 -13.74 18.11
N ALA A 151 7.18 -14.67 18.86
CA ALA A 151 7.71 -16.03 19.02
C ALA A 151 7.79 -16.74 17.65
N LEU A 152 6.70 -16.71 16.87
CA LEU A 152 6.68 -17.26 15.51
C LEU A 152 7.75 -16.61 14.60
N GLY A 153 7.87 -15.28 14.65
CA GLY A 153 8.86 -14.55 13.87
C GLY A 153 10.30 -14.85 14.30
N ALA A 154 10.55 -15.10 15.59
CA ALA A 154 11.86 -15.53 16.07
C ALA A 154 12.20 -16.93 15.56
N THR A 155 11.24 -17.87 15.60
CA THR A 155 11.42 -19.21 15.04
C THR A 155 11.64 -19.18 13.54
N ILE A 156 10.87 -18.37 12.80
CA ILE A 156 11.09 -18.16 11.35
C ILE A 156 12.49 -17.58 11.13
N ARG A 157 12.92 -16.59 11.91
CA ARG A 157 14.24 -15.97 11.75
C ARG A 157 15.37 -16.98 11.98
N GLU A 158 15.21 -17.88 12.94
CA GLU A 158 16.14 -18.98 13.19
C GLU A 158 16.19 -19.94 11.98
N SER A 159 15.05 -20.21 11.35
CA SER A 159 14.95 -21.13 10.21
C SER A 159 15.15 -20.47 8.83
N LEU A 160 15.24 -19.15 8.74
CA LEU A 160 15.48 -18.41 7.50
C LEU A 160 16.82 -18.78 6.82
N PRO A 161 17.95 -18.92 7.55
CA PRO A 161 19.19 -19.40 6.97
C PRO A 161 19.04 -20.78 6.34
N ASP A 162 18.36 -21.71 7.02
CA ASP A 162 18.12 -23.07 6.51
C ASP A 162 17.21 -23.06 5.29
N PHE A 163 16.18 -22.20 5.30
CA PHE A 163 15.29 -22.01 4.16
C PHE A 163 16.03 -21.41 2.95
N PHE A 164 16.94 -20.47 3.18
CA PHE A 164 17.76 -19.89 2.13
C PHE A 164 18.69 -20.93 1.50
N ILE A 165 19.32 -21.77 2.31
CA ILE A 165 20.15 -22.89 1.82
C ILE A 165 19.30 -23.87 1.01
N MET A 166 18.11 -24.23 1.50
CA MET A 166 17.18 -25.10 0.79
C MET A 166 16.79 -24.54 -0.59
N ILE A 167 16.43 -23.26 -0.67
CA ILE A 167 16.13 -22.59 -1.95
C ILE A 167 17.32 -22.67 -2.90
N ASN A 168 18.53 -22.37 -2.42
CA ASN A 168 19.73 -22.42 -3.26
C ASN A 168 19.97 -23.82 -3.84
N ILE A 169 19.82 -24.86 -3.02
CA ILE A 169 19.96 -26.25 -3.48
C ILE A 169 18.87 -26.58 -4.52
N LEU A 170 17.61 -26.20 -4.27
CA LEU A 170 16.52 -26.44 -5.22
C LEU A 170 16.74 -25.71 -6.55
N THR A 171 17.21 -24.45 -6.52
CA THR A 171 17.54 -23.70 -7.73
C THR A 171 18.69 -24.34 -8.51
N LEU A 172 19.75 -24.78 -7.82
CA LEU A 172 20.88 -25.49 -8.46
C LEU A 172 20.43 -26.82 -9.07
N LEU A 173 19.58 -27.59 -8.37
CA LEU A 173 19.04 -28.84 -8.88
C LEU A 173 18.14 -28.62 -10.10
N SER A 174 17.21 -27.66 -10.03
CA SER A 174 16.36 -27.28 -11.16
C SER A 174 17.22 -26.89 -12.37
N PHE A 175 18.30 -26.14 -12.20
CA PHE A 175 19.21 -25.78 -13.29
C PHE A 175 19.95 -27.00 -13.89
N VAL A 176 20.47 -27.90 -13.06
CA VAL A 176 21.17 -29.11 -13.53
C VAL A 176 20.20 -30.06 -14.23
N PHE A 177 19.00 -30.26 -13.69
CA PHE A 177 17.97 -31.09 -14.34
C PHE A 177 17.46 -30.46 -15.64
N GLY A 178 17.27 -29.14 -15.68
CA GLY A 178 16.92 -28.42 -16.90
C GLY A 178 18.00 -28.56 -17.98
N ALA A 179 19.28 -28.48 -17.60
CA ALA A 179 20.40 -28.75 -18.52
C ALA A 179 20.43 -30.21 -19.00
N ALA A 180 20.23 -31.18 -18.11
CA ALA A 180 20.18 -32.59 -18.47
C ALA A 180 19.01 -32.91 -19.41
N ALA A 181 17.82 -32.35 -19.16
CA ALA A 181 16.66 -32.48 -20.03
C ALA A 181 16.92 -31.83 -21.40
N TYR A 182 17.55 -30.65 -21.42
CA TYR A 182 17.97 -30.00 -22.66
C TYR A 182 18.91 -30.90 -23.48
N PHE A 183 19.96 -31.46 -22.86
CA PHE A 183 20.90 -32.34 -23.59
C PHE A 183 20.27 -33.67 -24.02
N ALA A 184 19.38 -34.25 -23.21
CA ALA A 184 18.67 -35.48 -23.56
C ALA A 184 17.70 -35.30 -24.74
N GLU A 185 17.01 -34.16 -24.81
CA GLU A 185 16.03 -33.87 -25.86
C GLU A 185 16.67 -33.21 -27.10
N ASN A 186 17.81 -32.55 -26.96
CA ASN A 186 18.51 -31.96 -28.12
C ASN A 186 18.98 -33.03 -29.12
N ASP A 187 19.26 -34.26 -28.66
CA ASP A 187 19.60 -35.40 -29.52
C ASP A 187 18.37 -36.03 -30.21
N ALA A 188 17.16 -35.85 -29.67
CA ALA A 188 15.93 -36.46 -30.19
C ALA A 188 15.04 -35.48 -30.97
N ASN A 189 14.90 -34.24 -30.51
CA ASN A 189 14.07 -33.18 -31.06
C ASN A 189 14.64 -31.79 -30.69
N GLY A 190 15.57 -31.29 -31.51
CA GLY A 190 16.25 -29.99 -31.31
C GLY A 190 15.37 -28.72 -31.31
N GLN A 191 14.03 -28.84 -31.31
CA GLN A 191 13.10 -27.71 -31.21
C GLN A 191 12.26 -27.70 -29.91
N ALA A 192 12.37 -28.71 -29.04
CA ALA A 192 11.59 -28.74 -27.79
C ALA A 192 12.05 -27.69 -26.78
N PHE A 193 13.35 -27.43 -26.70
CA PHE A 193 13.94 -26.45 -25.77
C PHE A 193 14.92 -25.51 -26.50
N ASP A 194 14.58 -24.23 -26.63
CA ASP A 194 15.46 -23.21 -27.25
C ASP A 194 16.65 -22.79 -26.35
N SER A 195 16.56 -23.02 -25.04
CA SER A 195 17.61 -22.65 -24.08
C SER A 195 17.45 -23.38 -22.75
N ILE A 196 18.56 -23.56 -22.03
CA ILE A 196 18.62 -24.25 -20.72
C ILE A 196 17.68 -23.60 -19.71
N LEU A 197 17.52 -22.27 -19.75
CA LEU A 197 16.63 -21.53 -18.84
C LEU A 197 15.14 -21.81 -19.11
N LYS A 198 14.78 -22.22 -20.32
CA LYS A 198 13.40 -22.60 -20.70
C LYS A 198 13.06 -24.03 -20.25
N ALA A 199 14.08 -24.84 -19.98
CA ALA A 199 13.96 -26.22 -19.49
C ALA A 199 14.11 -26.33 -17.95
N THR A 200 14.54 -25.25 -17.28
CA THR A 200 14.77 -25.13 -15.82
C THR A 200 13.51 -24.69 -15.11
#